data_AF-A0A9D0VFD5-F1
#
_entry.id   AF-A0A9D0VFD5-F1
#
_cell.length_a   1.000
_cell.length_b   1.000
_cell.length_c   1.000
_cell.angle_alpha   90.00
_cell.angle_beta   90.00
_cell.angle_gamma   90.00
#
_symmetry.space_group_name_H-M   'P 1'
#
loop_
_entity.id
_entity.type
_entity.pdbx_description
1 polymer ?
#
loop_
_entity_poly.entity_id
_entity_poly.type
_entity_poly.pdbx_seq_one_letter_code
_entity_poly.pdbx_strand_id
1 'polypeptide(L)'
;MVGSLSMVPSDYRLDHVTARLIERLEGARRTFGDDERAARAAFEETASAHIEAVIAEYRALAFEEPSAHAAFLEREVLQTALPRYVRLAVQMNRAEAEGFGFGWLAEPLGRFALVGVAAVGLLLMVRLAAAPLMWPLLLFDLSLPLWPSIGAWLGGRRYTNQVVQIVDDMARIQDSEGLYLSDAQREAMAELGAPSTPTREDP
;
A
#
# COMPACT_ATOMS: atom_id res chain seq x y z
N MET A 1 -30.97 15.20 -25.54
CA MET A 1 -29.56 14.79 -25.43
C MET A 1 -29.18 14.95 -23.97
N VAL A 2 -29.16 13.84 -23.24
CA VAL A 2 -28.81 13.82 -21.82
C VAL A 2 -27.29 13.86 -21.76
N GLY A 3 -26.74 14.95 -21.24
CA GLY A 3 -25.31 15.09 -21.01
C GLY A 3 -24.86 14.01 -20.03
N SER A 4 -23.89 13.21 -20.45
CA SER A 4 -23.22 12.23 -19.61
C SER A 4 -22.66 12.97 -18.39
N LEU A 5 -23.24 12.68 -17.23
CA LEU A 5 -22.77 13.10 -15.91
C LEU A 5 -21.25 12.96 -15.83
N SER A 6 -20.60 14.01 -15.33
CA SER A 6 -19.20 14.12 -14.90
C SER A 6 -18.71 12.86 -14.17
N MET A 7 -18.34 11.82 -14.91
CA MET A 7 -17.73 10.61 -14.40
C MET A 7 -16.24 10.77 -14.57
N VAL A 8 -15.51 10.92 -13.46
CA VAL A 8 -14.03 10.94 -13.46
C VAL A 8 -13.56 9.66 -14.16
N PRO A 9 -12.73 9.74 -15.22
CA PRO A 9 -12.22 8.54 -15.89
C PRO A 9 -11.48 7.65 -14.89
N SER A 10 -11.55 6.33 -15.07
CA SER A 10 -10.98 5.35 -14.13
C SER A 10 -9.52 5.63 -13.79
N ASP A 11 -8.73 6.10 -14.76
CA ASP A 11 -7.30 6.39 -14.59
C ASP A 11 -6.99 7.54 -13.61
N TYR A 12 -7.95 8.43 -13.35
CA TYR A 12 -7.80 9.59 -12.46
C TYR A 12 -8.51 9.39 -11.11
N ARG A 13 -8.99 8.17 -10.84
CA ARG A 13 -9.48 7.79 -9.53
C ARG A 13 -8.32 7.71 -8.52
N LEU A 14 -8.62 8.04 -7.28
CA LEU A 14 -7.67 8.15 -6.17
C LEU A 14 -6.91 6.84 -5.93
N ASP A 15 -7.57 5.69 -6.04
CA ASP A 15 -6.97 4.36 -5.90
C ASP A 15 -5.97 4.06 -7.03
N HIS A 16 -6.33 4.34 -8.28
CA HIS A 16 -5.44 4.14 -9.43
C HIS A 16 -4.22 5.07 -9.40
N VAL A 17 -4.42 6.35 -9.05
CA VAL A 17 -3.32 7.31 -8.88
C VAL A 17 -2.40 6.88 -7.73
N THR A 18 -2.97 6.45 -6.61
CA THR A 18 -2.20 5.97 -5.45
C THR A 18 -1.41 4.71 -5.79
N ALA A 19 -2.00 3.76 -6.52
CA ALA A 19 -1.32 2.54 -6.93
C ALA A 19 -0.11 2.83 -7.84
N ARG A 20 -0.28 3.70 -8.84
CA ARG A 20 0.82 4.12 -9.73
C ARG A 20 1.92 4.88 -8.99
N LEU A 21 1.54 5.74 -8.05
CA LEU A 21 2.50 6.42 -7.18
C LEU A 21 3.32 5.41 -6.37
N ILE A 22 2.64 4.50 -5.67
CA ILE A 22 3.30 3.47 -4.84
C ILE A 22 4.26 2.63 -5.69
N GLU A 23 3.86 2.19 -6.88
CA GLU A 23 4.74 1.44 -7.79
C GLU A 23 6.03 2.21 -8.11
N ARG A 24 5.92 3.52 -8.38
CA ARG A 24 7.08 4.38 -8.60
C ARG A 24 7.95 4.50 -7.35
N LEU A 25 7.33 4.67 -6.17
CA LEU A 25 8.06 4.79 -4.91
C LEU A 25 8.77 3.48 -4.52
N GLU A 26 8.19 2.31 -4.83
CA GLU A 26 8.82 1.00 -4.59
C GLU A 26 10.13 0.86 -5.37
N GLY A 27 10.18 1.37 -6.60
CA GLY A 27 11.40 1.39 -7.42
C GLY A 27 12.57 2.11 -6.75
N ALA A 28 12.28 3.12 -5.91
CA ALA A 28 13.29 3.89 -5.19
C ALA A 28 13.47 3.45 -3.72
N ARG A 29 12.55 2.65 -3.16
CA ARG A 29 12.45 2.35 -1.72
C ARG A 29 13.76 1.94 -1.07
N ARG A 30 14.46 0.98 -1.68
CA ARG A 30 15.68 0.37 -1.12
C ARG A 30 16.86 1.34 -1.04
N THR A 31 16.82 2.43 -1.80
CA THR A 31 17.90 3.43 -1.85
C THR A 31 18.09 4.16 -0.52
N PHE A 32 17.01 4.28 0.27
CA PHE A 32 17.03 5.09 1.49
C PHE A 32 17.35 4.30 2.77
N GLY A 33 17.39 2.96 2.71
CA GLY A 33 17.63 2.12 3.88
C GLY A 33 16.76 2.52 5.06
N ASP A 34 17.39 2.84 6.19
CA ASP A 34 16.71 3.18 7.45
C ASP A 34 16.52 4.69 7.69
N ASP A 35 16.99 5.54 6.76
CA ASP A 35 16.88 6.99 6.86
C ASP A 35 15.46 7.45 6.47
N GLU A 36 14.59 7.44 7.48
CA GLU A 36 13.19 7.83 7.35
C GLU A 36 13.00 9.28 6.90
N ARG A 37 13.90 10.19 7.29
CA ARG A 37 13.77 11.61 6.94
C ARG A 37 14.11 11.84 5.48
N ALA A 38 15.21 11.23 5.01
CA ALA A 38 15.59 11.29 3.60
C ALA A 38 14.53 10.62 2.71
N ALA A 39 14.04 9.44 3.11
CA ALA A 39 12.97 8.74 2.39
C ALA A 39 11.71 9.59 2.30
N ARG A 40 11.28 10.19 3.42
CA ARG A 40 10.09 11.03 3.46
C ARG A 40 10.19 12.23 2.53
N ALA A 41 11.28 12.99 2.59
CA ALA A 41 11.46 14.16 1.74
C ALA A 41 11.44 13.80 0.24
N ALA A 42 12.16 12.74 -0.14
CA ALA A 42 12.20 12.30 -1.54
C ALA A 42 10.86 11.74 -2.03
N PHE A 43 10.14 11.01 -1.17
CA PHE A 43 8.82 10.49 -1.52
C PHE A 43 7.75 11.58 -1.59
N GLU A 44 7.82 12.61 -0.73
CA GLU A 44 6.97 13.80 -0.81
C GLU A 44 7.20 14.56 -2.12
N GLU A 45 8.46 14.80 -2.50
CA GLU A 45 8.79 15.41 -3.80
C GLU A 45 8.26 14.59 -4.98
N THR A 46 8.47 13.27 -4.96
CA THR A 46 8.01 12.37 -6.02
C THR A 46 6.48 12.31 -6.10
N ALA A 47 5.81 12.31 -4.95
CA ALA A 47 4.35 12.31 -4.87
C ALA A 47 3.76 13.60 -5.43
N SER A 48 4.28 14.76 -5.02
CA SER A 48 3.84 16.06 -5.53
C SER A 48 4.02 16.16 -7.05
N ALA A 49 5.18 15.77 -7.58
CA ALA A 49 5.43 15.78 -9.02
C ALA A 49 4.51 14.79 -9.78
N HIS A 50 4.19 13.64 -9.17
CA HIS A 50 3.25 12.68 -9.77
C HIS A 50 1.83 13.24 -9.82
N ILE A 51 1.34 13.82 -8.72
CA ILE A 51 0.01 14.42 -8.63
C ILE A 51 -0.12 15.59 -9.61
N GLU A 52 0.89 16.45 -9.70
CA GLU A 52 0.92 17.57 -10.65
C GLU A 52 0.80 17.08 -12.10
N ALA A 53 1.56 16.04 -12.46
CA ALA A 53 1.49 15.45 -13.80
C ALA A 53 0.10 14.86 -14.10
N VAL A 54 -0.48 14.13 -13.15
CA VAL A 54 -1.83 13.55 -13.27
C VAL A 54 -2.90 14.63 -13.43
N ILE A 55 -2.81 15.72 -12.65
CA ILE A 55 -3.75 16.85 -12.75
C ILE A 55 -3.60 17.56 -14.09
N ALA A 56 -2.37 17.76 -14.57
CA ALA A 56 -2.11 18.39 -15.86
C ALA A 56 -2.69 17.56 -17.02
N GLU A 57 -2.52 16.24 -16.97
CA GLU A 57 -3.09 15.30 -17.94
C GLU A 57 -4.62 15.32 -17.89
N TYR A 58 -5.21 15.28 -16.69
CA TYR A 58 -6.65 15.33 -16.52
C TYR A 58 -7.25 16.63 -17.06
N ARG A 59 -6.60 17.78 -16.79
CA ARG A 59 -7.02 19.09 -17.30
C ARG A 59 -6.98 19.16 -18.83
N ALA A 60 -6.05 18.46 -19.48
CA ALA A 60 -5.96 18.42 -20.93
C ALA A 60 -7.11 17.62 -21.58
N LEU A 61 -7.73 16.70 -20.83
CA LEU A 61 -8.83 15.86 -21.30
C LEU A 61 -10.22 16.36 -20.86
N ALA A 62 -10.29 17.09 -19.75
CA ALA A 62 -11.56 17.57 -19.18
C ALA A 62 -12.09 18.80 -19.94
N PHE A 63 -13.41 18.82 -20.18
CA PHE A 63 -14.12 19.97 -20.76
C PHE A 63 -14.42 21.08 -19.72
N GLU A 64 -14.30 20.77 -18.42
CA GLU A 64 -14.49 21.69 -17.28
C GLU A 64 -13.27 21.68 -16.35
N GLU A 65 -13.11 22.75 -15.56
CA GLU A 65 -11.94 22.96 -14.70
C GLU A 65 -11.94 22.02 -13.47
N PRO A 66 -10.98 21.09 -13.34
CA PRO A 66 -11.03 20.01 -12.36
C PRO A 66 -10.56 20.40 -10.95
N SER A 67 -10.74 21.66 -10.54
CA SER A 67 -10.09 22.24 -9.35
C SER A 67 -10.42 21.52 -8.04
N ALA A 68 -11.68 21.11 -7.84
CA ALA A 68 -12.11 20.38 -6.64
C ALA A 68 -11.52 18.95 -6.57
N HIS A 69 -11.50 18.23 -7.70
CA HIS A 69 -10.93 16.88 -7.77
C HIS A 69 -9.41 16.89 -7.60
N ALA A 70 -8.74 17.90 -8.18
CA ALA A 70 -7.30 18.11 -8.02
C ALA A 70 -6.92 18.33 -6.55
N ALA A 71 -7.63 19.23 -5.85
CA ALA A 71 -7.41 19.47 -4.42
C ALA A 71 -7.73 18.26 -3.54
N PHE A 72 -8.73 17.46 -3.91
CA PHE A 72 -9.06 16.19 -3.25
C PHE A 72 -7.93 15.17 -3.41
N LEU A 73 -7.45 14.93 -4.64
CA LEU A 73 -6.35 14.01 -4.91
C LEU A 73 -5.08 14.42 -4.14
N GLU A 74 -4.71 15.70 -4.21
CA GLU A 74 -3.51 16.21 -3.53
C GLU A 74 -3.59 15.98 -2.02
N ARG A 75 -4.72 16.34 -1.41
CA ARG A 75 -4.95 16.17 0.03
C ARG A 75 -4.86 14.71 0.43
N GLU A 76 -5.64 13.83 -0.19
CA GLU A 76 -5.71 12.43 0.26
C GLU A 76 -4.42 11.67 -0.01
N VAL A 77 -3.75 11.91 -1.14
CA VAL A 77 -2.47 11.26 -1.43
C VAL A 77 -1.38 11.73 -0.46
N LEU A 78 -1.21 13.04 -0.27
CA LEU A 78 -0.11 13.58 0.54
C LEU A 78 -0.36 13.45 2.05
N GLN A 79 -1.60 13.56 2.52
CA GLN A 79 -1.92 13.56 3.94
C GLN A 79 -2.30 12.17 4.47
N THR A 80 -2.86 11.30 3.62
CA THR A 80 -3.38 9.99 4.05
C THR A 80 -2.53 8.83 3.53
N ALA A 81 -2.37 8.69 2.20
CA ALA A 81 -1.70 7.54 1.62
C ALA A 81 -0.18 7.56 1.84
N LEU A 82 0.46 8.69 1.52
CA LEU A 82 1.92 8.83 1.53
C LEU A 82 2.55 8.60 2.92
N PRO A 83 2.07 9.20 4.02
CA PRO A 83 2.69 9.00 5.33
C PRO A 83 2.57 7.55 5.81
N ARG A 84 1.47 6.87 5.46
CA ARG A 84 1.29 5.45 5.74
C ARG A 84 2.29 4.61 4.96
N TYR A 85 2.44 4.89 3.66
CA TYR A 85 3.40 4.21 2.81
C TYR A 85 4.85 4.40 3.28
N VAL A 86 5.28 5.64 3.56
CA VAL A 86 6.64 5.96 4.04
C VAL A 86 7.00 5.11 5.27
N ARG A 87 6.08 5.03 6.23
CA ARG A 87 6.27 4.23 7.44
C ARG A 87 6.44 2.74 7.12
N LEU A 88 5.61 2.18 6.24
CA LEU A 88 5.72 0.79 5.83
C LEU A 88 7.04 0.52 5.08
N ALA A 89 7.41 1.40 4.16
CA ALA A 89 8.61 1.30 3.35
C ALA A 89 9.87 1.25 4.21
N VAL A 90 9.95 2.13 5.22
CA VAL A 90 11.06 2.17 6.19
C VAL A 90 11.07 0.92 7.08
N GLN A 91 9.91 0.45 7.54
CA GLN A 91 9.83 -0.80 8.32
C GLN A 91 10.30 -2.00 7.50
N MET A 92 9.95 -2.06 6.22
CA MET A 92 10.39 -3.12 5.32
C MET A 92 11.90 -3.03 5.04
N ASN A 93 12.45 -1.84 4.85
CA ASN A 93 13.90 -1.64 4.69
C ASN A 93 14.68 -2.14 5.93
N ARG A 94 14.22 -1.77 7.14
CA ARG A 94 14.80 -2.24 8.40
C ARG A 94 14.73 -3.76 8.51
N ALA A 95 13.57 -4.35 8.22
CA ALA A 95 13.39 -5.79 8.24
C ALA A 95 14.29 -6.50 7.21
N GLU A 96 14.47 -5.95 6.01
CA GLU A 96 15.39 -6.46 5.00
C GLU A 96 16.86 -6.37 5.49
N ALA A 97 17.25 -5.25 6.11
CA ALA A 97 18.59 -5.03 6.65
C ALA A 97 18.92 -5.98 7.82
N GLU A 98 17.95 -6.26 8.70
CA GLU A 98 18.08 -7.20 9.82
C GLU A 98 17.93 -8.68 9.41
N GLY A 99 17.72 -8.96 8.13
CA GLY A 99 17.50 -10.31 7.63
C GLY A 99 16.23 -10.96 8.19
N PHE A 100 15.18 -10.16 8.42
CA PHE A 100 13.89 -10.56 8.99
C PHE A 100 14.00 -11.24 10.37
N GLY A 101 14.93 -10.78 11.20
CA GLY A 101 15.18 -11.31 12.55
C GLY A 101 16.12 -12.51 12.60
N PHE A 102 16.68 -12.94 11.47
CA PHE A 102 17.68 -14.01 11.40
C PHE A 102 19.13 -13.48 11.40
N GLY A 103 19.34 -12.16 11.22
CA GLY A 103 20.66 -11.55 11.25
C GLY A 103 21.64 -12.22 10.28
N TRP A 104 22.84 -12.56 10.77
CA TRP A 104 23.87 -13.24 9.97
C TRP A 104 23.44 -14.60 9.41
N LEU A 105 22.43 -15.26 10.00
CA LEU A 105 21.88 -16.52 9.47
C LEU A 105 21.13 -16.34 8.15
N ALA A 106 20.65 -15.13 7.85
CA ALA A 106 20.04 -14.80 6.57
C ALA A 106 21.08 -14.62 5.44
N GLU A 107 22.34 -14.35 5.79
CA GLU A 107 23.45 -14.18 4.85
C GLU A 107 23.92 -15.53 4.27
N PRO A 108 24.63 -15.53 3.11
CA PRO A 108 25.08 -16.76 2.47
C PRO A 108 25.93 -17.65 3.40
N LEU A 109 26.85 -17.05 4.18
CA LEU A 109 27.70 -17.78 5.12
C LEU A 109 26.90 -18.40 6.28
N GLY A 110 25.95 -17.66 6.83
CA GLY A 110 25.07 -18.19 7.87
C GLY A 110 24.17 -19.32 7.39
N ARG A 111 23.72 -19.26 6.13
CA ARG A 111 22.99 -20.37 5.51
C ARG A 111 23.85 -21.63 5.39
N PHE A 112 25.13 -21.51 5.03
CA PHE A 112 26.03 -22.67 5.02
C PHE A 112 26.25 -23.25 6.42
N ALA A 113 26.33 -22.40 7.46
CA ALA A 113 26.39 -22.87 8.84
C ALA A 113 25.12 -23.65 9.23
N LEU A 114 23.93 -23.16 8.86
CA LEU A 114 22.67 -23.87 9.09
C LEU A 114 22.60 -25.22 8.37
N VAL A 115 23.06 -25.27 7.11
CA VAL A 115 23.16 -26.52 6.34
C VAL A 115 24.14 -27.50 7.02
N GLY A 116 25.27 -27.00 7.52
CA GLY A 116 26.23 -27.79 8.27
C GLY A 116 25.64 -28.38 9.56
N VAL A 117 24.90 -27.57 10.32
CA VAL A 117 24.19 -28.01 11.54
C VAL A 117 23.18 -29.10 11.19
N ALA A 118 22.34 -28.89 10.17
CA ALA A 118 21.36 -29.87 9.72
C ALA A 118 22.03 -31.17 9.22
N ALA A 119 23.18 -31.08 8.55
CA ALA A 119 23.92 -32.26 8.10
C ALA A 119 24.52 -33.06 9.27
N VAL A 120 25.03 -32.39 10.31
CA VAL A 120 25.53 -33.03 11.53
C VAL A 120 24.38 -33.66 12.32
N GLY A 121 23.25 -32.94 12.48
CA GLY A 121 22.05 -33.45 13.14
C GLY A 121 21.51 -34.71 12.45
N LEU A 122 21.40 -34.67 11.13
CA LEU A 122 21.05 -35.83 10.30
C LEU A 122 22.03 -37.00 10.49
N LEU A 123 23.35 -36.75 10.46
CA LEU A 123 24.36 -37.80 10.65
C LEU A 123 24.24 -38.46 12.03
N LEU A 124 24.04 -37.68 13.09
CA LEU A 124 23.84 -38.17 14.45
C LEU A 124 22.57 -39.02 14.54
N MET A 125 21.45 -38.54 13.99
CA MET A 125 20.18 -39.25 13.94
C MET A 125 20.30 -40.62 13.24
N VAL A 126 20.98 -40.67 12.10
CA VAL A 126 21.22 -41.93 11.37
C VAL A 126 22.11 -42.87 12.18
N ARG A 127 23.16 -42.34 12.83
CA ARG A 127 24.08 -43.13 13.66
C ARG A 127 23.44 -43.68 14.93
N LEU A 128 22.46 -42.98 15.50
CA LEU A 128 21.72 -43.36 16.71
C LEU A 128 20.52 -44.27 16.43
N ALA A 129 20.41 -44.85 15.21
CA ALA A 129 19.33 -45.75 14.80
C ALA A 129 17.94 -45.13 15.08
N ALA A 130 17.65 -44.03 14.38
CA ALA A 130 16.48 -43.19 14.59
C ALA A 130 15.18 -43.97 14.89
N ALA A 131 14.77 -43.94 16.17
CA ALA A 131 13.46 -44.41 16.57
C ALA A 131 12.39 -43.60 15.82
N PRO A 132 11.23 -44.18 15.47
CA PRO A 132 10.16 -43.47 14.76
C PRO A 132 9.69 -42.19 15.47
N LEU A 133 9.88 -42.10 16.80
CA LEU A 133 9.62 -40.90 17.60
C LEU A 133 10.52 -39.70 17.23
N MET A 134 11.69 -39.93 16.63
CA MET A 134 12.65 -38.88 16.26
C MET A 134 12.40 -38.30 14.86
N TRP A 135 11.48 -38.87 14.07
CA TRP A 135 11.17 -38.40 12.73
C TRP A 135 10.72 -36.91 12.67
N PRO A 136 9.91 -36.40 13.61
CA PRO A 136 9.56 -34.98 13.65
C PRO A 136 10.77 -34.06 13.85
N LEU A 137 11.75 -34.47 14.67
CA LEU A 137 12.99 -33.72 14.87
C LEU A 137 13.81 -33.67 13.58
N LEU A 138 13.79 -34.75 12.81
CA LEU A 138 14.46 -34.86 11.52
C LEU A 138 13.86 -33.87 10.50
N LEU A 139 12.53 -33.75 10.45
CA LEU A 139 11.85 -32.76 9.61
C LEU A 139 12.14 -31.33 10.05
N PHE A 140 12.18 -31.07 11.36
CA PHE A 140 12.54 -29.78 11.91
C PHE A 140 13.98 -29.39 11.55
N ASP A 141 14.93 -30.30 11.74
CA ASP A 141 16.35 -30.10 11.45
C ASP A 141 16.59 -29.84 9.95
N LEU A 142 15.93 -30.61 9.07
CA LEU A 142 16.01 -30.39 7.64
C LEU A 142 15.37 -29.05 7.20
N SER A 143 14.41 -28.55 7.97
CA SER A 143 13.75 -27.27 7.69
C SER A 143 14.60 -26.07 8.07
N LEU A 144 15.52 -26.18 9.05
CA LEU A 144 16.32 -25.07 9.60
C LEU A 144 16.93 -24.12 8.55
N PRO A 145 17.58 -24.61 7.47
CA PRO A 145 18.13 -23.75 6.42
C PRO A 145 17.08 -22.94 5.65
N LEU A 146 15.82 -23.38 5.67
CA LEU A 146 14.71 -22.72 4.97
C LEU A 146 14.07 -21.61 5.81
N TRP A 147 14.26 -21.59 7.14
CA TRP A 147 13.61 -20.62 8.04
C TRP A 147 13.87 -19.15 7.66
N PRO A 148 15.11 -18.73 7.33
CA PRO A 148 15.35 -17.36 6.88
C PRO A 148 14.55 -16.99 5.63
N SER A 149 14.40 -17.94 4.70
CA SER A 149 13.65 -17.74 3.44
C SER A 149 12.14 -17.65 3.70
N ILE A 150 11.62 -18.50 4.60
CA ILE A 150 10.21 -18.46 5.02
C ILE A 150 9.91 -17.13 5.71
N GLY A 151 10.80 -16.64 6.58
CA GLY A 151 10.66 -15.35 7.24
C GLY A 151 10.60 -14.20 6.24
N ALA A 152 11.53 -14.15 5.28
CA ALA A 152 11.54 -13.15 4.22
C ALA A 152 10.27 -13.19 3.36
N TRP A 153 9.80 -14.40 2.99
CA TRP A 153 8.56 -14.57 2.23
C TRP A 153 7.33 -14.09 3.01
N LEU A 154 7.20 -14.45 4.29
CA LEU A 154 6.12 -13.99 5.15
C LEU A 154 6.14 -12.48 5.35
N GLY A 155 7.33 -11.91 5.57
CA GLY A 155 7.54 -10.46 5.68
C GLY A 155 7.09 -9.73 4.42
N GLY A 156 7.56 -10.17 3.25
CA GLY A 156 7.15 -9.63 1.96
C GLY A 156 5.64 -9.74 1.72
N ARG A 157 5.01 -10.87 2.04
CA ARG A 157 3.57 -11.05 1.89
C ARG A 157 2.77 -10.10 2.78
N ARG A 158 3.17 -9.94 4.04
CA ARG A 158 2.51 -8.99 4.96
C ARG A 158 2.65 -7.56 4.45
N TYR A 159 3.84 -7.18 3.99
CA TYR A 159 4.10 -5.88 3.41
C TYR A 159 3.21 -5.60 2.21
N THR A 160 3.17 -6.51 1.23
CA THR A 160 2.30 -6.37 0.03
C THR A 160 0.84 -6.21 0.42
N ASN A 161 0.34 -7.01 1.38
CA ASN A 161 -1.04 -6.88 1.85
C ASN A 161 -1.32 -5.52 2.49
N GLN A 162 -0.38 -4.97 3.27
CA GLN A 162 -0.52 -3.65 3.89
C GLN A 162 -0.49 -2.52 2.86
N VAL A 163 0.32 -2.66 1.81
CA VAL A 163 0.35 -1.72 0.69
C VAL A 163 -0.96 -1.76 -0.10
N VAL A 164 -1.47 -2.94 -0.42
CA VAL A 164 -2.80 -3.11 -1.06
C VAL A 164 -3.89 -2.48 -0.20
N GLN A 165 -3.83 -2.66 1.11
CA GLN A 165 -4.80 -2.04 2.03
C GLN A 165 -4.79 -0.51 1.96
N ILE A 166 -3.64 0.14 1.71
CA ILE A 166 -3.60 1.59 1.49
C ILE A 166 -4.41 1.97 0.25
N VAL A 167 -4.23 1.23 -0.85
CA VAL A 167 -4.96 1.46 -2.10
C VAL A 167 -6.46 1.20 -1.92
N ASP A 168 -6.84 0.11 -1.26
CA ASP A 168 -8.25 -0.22 -0.97
C ASP A 168 -8.91 0.82 -0.04
N ASP A 169 -8.15 1.40 0.89
CA ASP A 169 -8.64 2.51 1.72
C ASP A 169 -8.87 3.76 0.87
N MET A 170 -8.00 4.05 -0.10
CA MET A 170 -8.18 5.18 -1.01
C MET A 170 -9.40 5.01 -1.91
N ALA A 171 -9.65 3.80 -2.42
CA ALA A 171 -10.88 3.50 -3.17
C ALA A 171 -12.12 3.80 -2.33
N ARG A 172 -12.13 3.35 -1.07
CA ARG A 172 -13.23 3.59 -0.13
C ARG A 172 -13.45 5.07 0.18
N ILE A 173 -12.38 5.85 0.35
CA ILE A 173 -12.49 7.30 0.58
C ILE A 173 -13.16 7.97 -0.62
N GLN A 174 -12.72 7.66 -1.84
CA GLN A 174 -13.32 8.24 -3.03
C GLN A 174 -14.79 7.82 -3.21
N ASP A 175 -15.12 6.55 -2.97
CA ASP A 175 -16.50 6.07 -3.08
C ASP A 175 -17.41 6.77 -2.05
N SER A 176 -16.91 7.03 -0.84
CA SER A 176 -17.66 7.77 0.17
C SER A 176 -17.91 9.23 -0.22
N GLU A 177 -16.93 9.92 -0.80
CA GLU A 177 -17.07 11.29 -1.29
C GLU A 177 -18.09 11.38 -2.44
N GLY A 178 -18.05 10.40 -3.36
CA GLY A 178 -19.01 10.30 -4.45
C GLY A 178 -20.45 10.12 -3.97
N LEU A 179 -20.66 9.36 -2.90
CA LEU A 179 -21.97 9.21 -2.27
C LEU A 179 -22.45 10.53 -1.63
N TYR A 180 -21.60 11.21 -0.86
CA TYR A 180 -21.95 12.50 -0.23
C TYR A 180 -22.33 13.58 -1.25
N LEU A 181 -21.57 13.72 -2.34
CA LEU A 181 -21.89 14.68 -3.40
C LEU A 181 -23.20 14.32 -4.11
N SER A 182 -23.48 13.03 -4.31
CA SER A 182 -24.73 12.57 -4.94
C SER A 182 -25.96 12.83 -4.08
N ASP A 183 -25.84 12.71 -2.75
CA ASP A 183 -26.94 12.95 -1.83
C ASP A 183 -27.21 14.45 -1.65
N ALA A 184 -26.16 15.28 -1.53
CA ALA A 184 -26.30 16.73 -1.50
C ALA A 184 -26.93 17.28 -2.80
N GLN A 185 -26.60 16.70 -3.96
CA GLN A 185 -27.23 17.05 -5.23
C GLN A 185 -28.71 16.63 -5.28
N ARG A 186 -29.06 15.46 -4.74
CA ARG A 186 -30.47 15.01 -4.64
C ARG A 186 -31.29 15.92 -3.74
N GLU A 187 -30.73 16.33 -2.60
CA GLU A 187 -31.39 17.27 -1.68
C GLU A 187 -31.58 18.65 -2.33
N ALA A 188 -30.56 19.19 -2.99
CA ALA A 188 -30.66 20.45 -3.72
C ALA A 188 -31.71 20.40 -4.86
N MET A 189 -31.80 19.28 -5.58
CA MET A 189 -32.85 19.08 -6.60
C MET A 189 -34.25 18.91 -5.99
N ALA A 190 -34.36 18.30 -4.80
CA ALA A 190 -35.62 18.19 -4.07
C ALA A 190 -36.10 19.55 -3.55
N GLU A 191 -35.20 20.42 -3.10
CA GLU A 191 -35.51 21.80 -2.68
C GLU A 191 -35.90 22.68 -3.88
N LEU A 192 -35.23 22.55 -5.02
CA LEU A 192 -35.57 23.27 -6.25
C LEU A 192 -36.85 22.76 -6.93
N GLY A 193 -37.23 21.50 -6.67
CA GLY A 193 -38.47 20.88 -7.14
C GLY A 193 -39.66 21.04 -6.18
N ALA A 194 -39.42 21.51 -4.96
CA ALA A 194 -40.49 21.77 -3.99
C ALA A 194 -41.26 23.04 -4.40
N PRO A 195 -42.58 22.99 -4.57
CA PRO A 195 -43.35 24.20 -4.81
C PRO A 195 -43.18 25.13 -3.61
N SER A 196 -42.65 26.33 -3.85
CA SER A 196 -42.57 27.39 -2.86
C SER A 196 -43.97 27.66 -2.33
N THR A 197 -44.30 27.11 -1.15
CA THR A 197 -45.54 27.43 -0.44
C THR A 197 -45.50 28.94 -0.19
N PRO A 198 -46.36 29.75 -0.83
CA PRO A 198 -46.29 31.18 -0.64
C PRO A 198 -46.62 31.48 0.82
N THR A 199 -45.70 32.19 1.47
CA THR A 199 -45.89 32.81 2.77
C THR A 199 -47.19 33.61 2.71
N ARG A 200 -48.20 33.13 3.44
CA ARG A 200 -49.44 33.87 3.66
C ARG A 200 -49.10 35.05 4.56
N GLU A 201 -48.94 36.22 3.97
CA GLU A 201 -49.07 37.48 4.70
C GLU A 201 -50.54 37.57 5.14
N ASP A 202 -50.80 37.40 6.44
CA ASP A 202 -52.09 37.76 7.03
C ASP A 202 -52.04 39.23 7.50
N PRO A 203 -53.13 40.00 7.30
CA PRO A 203 -53.22 41.44 7.52
C PRO A 203 -53.33 41.89 8.99
#